data_AF-A0A8X8ZWT8-F1
#
_entry.id   AF-A0A8X8ZWT8-F1
#
_cell.length_a   1.000
_cell.length_b   1.000
_cell.length_c   1.000
_cell.angle_alpha   90.00
_cell.angle_beta   90.00
_cell.angle_gamma   90.00
#
_symmetry.space_group_name_H-M   'P 1'
#
loop_
_entity.id
_entity.type
_entity.pdbx_description
1 polymer ?
#
loop_
_entity_poly.entity_id
_entity_poly.type
_entity_poly.pdbx_seq_one_letter_code
_entity_poly.pdbx_strand_id
1 'polypeptide(L)'
;MLRLVSTSAVASHFLSTVAGRSKLIGAINSEIEAIELDIMKRRAVPDDLPFAIEDDDKYCHVMLTRELGPEKIEVTVNPAHDDGDGDPPCVRINVSISKEDKGTLDVGANVSSDEILVDKIAFSEANSYIPSLRLKLEGELQDAMSNFVKVRGIEISSVGFLYNYMLEKRNRWPTIWVPPTKPETDDLKNLLQFVEDW
;
A
#
# COMPACT_ATOMS: atom_id res chain seq x y z
N MET A 1 48.22 -3.92 -56.93
CA MET A 1 46.76 -4.13 -56.90
C MET A 1 46.20 -3.41 -55.69
N LEU A 2 45.45 -2.32 -55.85
CA LEU A 2 44.65 -1.76 -54.77
C LEU A 2 43.30 -2.49 -54.73
N ARG A 3 42.97 -3.13 -53.61
CA ARG A 3 41.61 -3.62 -53.35
C ARG A 3 40.75 -2.44 -52.92
N LEU A 4 39.78 -2.04 -53.75
CA LEU A 4 38.66 -1.22 -53.29
C LEU A 4 37.84 -2.08 -52.32
N VAL A 5 37.89 -1.75 -51.03
CA VAL A 5 36.94 -2.27 -50.07
C VAL A 5 35.63 -1.51 -50.27
N SER A 6 34.55 -2.24 -50.55
CA SER A 6 33.23 -1.66 -50.80
C SER A 6 32.72 -0.92 -49.55
N THR A 7 32.68 0.40 -49.63
CA THR A 7 32.14 1.31 -48.61
C THR A 7 30.66 1.01 -48.27
N SER A 8 29.94 0.41 -49.22
CA SER A 8 28.53 0.00 -49.07
C SER A 8 28.32 -1.05 -47.98
N ALA A 9 29.20 -2.04 -47.86
CA ALA A 9 29.04 -3.12 -46.89
C ALA A 9 29.30 -2.64 -45.45
N VAL A 10 30.30 -1.77 -45.28
CA VAL A 10 30.65 -1.15 -43.99
C VAL A 10 29.55 -0.18 -43.55
N ALA A 11 29.00 0.62 -44.47
CA ALA A 11 27.87 1.50 -44.18
C ALA A 11 26.59 0.74 -43.80
N SER A 12 26.28 -0.36 -44.50
CA SER A 12 25.13 -1.22 -44.18
C SER A 12 25.26 -1.86 -42.80
N HIS A 13 26.44 -2.37 -42.47
CA HIS A 13 26.72 -2.95 -41.16
C HIS A 13 26.64 -1.90 -40.04
N PHE A 14 27.18 -0.70 -40.27
CA PHE A 14 27.09 0.42 -39.33
C PHE A 14 25.64 0.85 -39.06
N LEU A 15 24.83 1.01 -40.12
CA LEU A 15 23.41 1.36 -39.99
C LEU A 15 22.60 0.27 -39.27
N SER A 16 22.91 -1.00 -39.52
CA SER A 16 22.28 -2.14 -38.81
C SER A 16 22.63 -2.16 -37.32
N THR A 17 23.87 -1.81 -36.95
CA THR A 17 24.31 -1.72 -35.55
C THR A 17 23.63 -0.55 -34.84
N VAL A 18 23.55 0.63 -35.48
CA VAL A 18 22.86 1.80 -34.94
C VAL A 18 21.36 1.54 -34.75
N ALA A 19 20.70 0.91 -35.73
CA ALA A 19 19.27 0.58 -35.65
C ALA A 19 18.98 -0.49 -34.57
N GLY A 20 19.87 -1.47 -34.40
CA GLY A 20 19.76 -2.46 -33.33
C GLY A 20 19.89 -1.83 -31.95
N ARG A 21 20.87 -0.93 -31.77
CA ARG A 21 21.09 -0.19 -30.53
C ARG A 21 19.91 0.70 -30.17
N SER A 22 19.40 1.50 -31.11
CA SER A 22 18.24 2.36 -30.86
C SER A 22 16.99 1.57 -30.47
N LYS A 23 16.80 0.38 -31.07
CA LYS A 23 15.67 -0.50 -30.72
C LYS A 23 15.80 -1.06 -29.31
N LEU A 24 17.02 -1.43 -28.88
CA LEU A 24 17.27 -1.93 -27.53
C LEU A 24 17.08 -0.84 -26.47
N ILE A 25 17.60 0.36 -26.71
CA ILE A 25 17.38 1.53 -25.84
C ILE A 25 15.88 1.81 -25.67
N GLY A 26 15.12 1.83 -26.77
CA GLY A 26 13.68 2.04 -26.72
C GLY A 26 12.95 0.96 -25.90
N ALA A 27 13.36 -0.30 -26.00
CA ALA A 27 12.78 -1.38 -25.22
C ALA A 27 13.09 -1.24 -23.71
N ILE A 28 14.34 -0.91 -23.35
CA ILE A 28 14.74 -0.72 -21.95
C ILE A 28 13.99 0.45 -21.32
N ASN A 29 13.89 1.58 -22.01
CA ASN A 29 13.12 2.73 -21.52
C ASN A 29 11.63 2.39 -21.34
N SER A 30 11.04 1.65 -22.28
CA SER A 30 9.64 1.22 -22.17
C SER A 30 9.42 0.32 -20.95
N GLU A 31 10.37 -0.55 -20.62
CA GLU A 31 10.31 -1.42 -19.45
C GLU A 31 10.43 -0.63 -18.14
N ILE A 32 11.36 0.33 -18.08
CA ILE A 32 11.50 1.24 -16.93
C ILE A 32 10.20 2.02 -16.71
N GLU A 33 9.64 2.63 -17.76
CA GLU A 33 8.37 3.37 -17.69
C GLU A 33 7.22 2.46 -17.24
N ALA A 34 7.14 1.23 -17.73
CA ALA A 34 6.10 0.28 -17.34
C ALA A 34 6.18 -0.06 -15.85
N ILE A 35 7.38 -0.29 -15.32
CA ILE A 35 7.60 -0.56 -13.89
C ILE A 35 7.23 0.67 -13.05
N GLU A 36 7.69 1.86 -13.44
CA GLU A 36 7.38 3.12 -12.75
C GLU A 36 5.88 3.42 -12.73
N LEU A 37 5.19 3.24 -13.86
CA LEU A 37 3.74 3.40 -13.94
C LEU A 37 3.01 2.38 -13.06
N ASP A 38 3.47 1.13 -13.02
CA ASP A 38 2.85 0.10 -12.20
C ASP A 38 2.96 0.39 -10.70
N ILE A 39 4.10 0.93 -10.24
CA ILE A 39 4.29 1.38 -8.85
C ILE A 39 3.33 2.52 -8.49
N MET A 40 3.06 3.44 -9.42
CA MET A 40 2.16 4.57 -9.20
C MET A 40 0.68 4.18 -9.24
N LYS A 41 0.32 3.02 -9.81
CA LYS A 41 -1.07 2.57 -9.84
C LYS A 41 -1.56 2.31 -8.42
N ARG A 42 -2.64 3.00 -8.06
CA ARG A 42 -3.41 2.75 -6.83
C ARG A 42 -4.75 2.18 -7.20
N ARG A 43 -5.22 1.20 -6.42
CA ARG A 43 -6.58 0.69 -6.53
C ARG A 43 -7.57 1.82 -6.29
N ALA A 44 -8.60 1.85 -7.13
CA ALA A 44 -9.71 2.78 -6.98
C ALA A 44 -10.42 2.54 -5.64
N VAL A 45 -10.72 3.63 -4.95
CA VAL A 45 -11.49 3.60 -3.72
C VAL A 45 -12.97 3.47 -4.11
N PRO A 46 -13.73 2.52 -3.53
CA PRO A 46 -15.15 2.40 -3.78
C PRO A 46 -15.90 3.69 -3.42
N ASP A 47 -16.81 4.13 -4.28
CA ASP A 47 -17.60 5.36 -4.07
C ASP A 47 -18.52 5.29 -2.83
N ASP A 48 -18.86 4.07 -2.41
CA ASP A 48 -19.71 3.79 -1.24
C ASP A 48 -18.91 3.60 0.06
N LEU A 49 -17.57 3.70 0.03
CA LEU A 49 -16.76 3.65 1.24
C LEU A 49 -17.06 4.90 2.08
N PRO A 50 -17.52 4.75 3.34
CA PRO A 50 -17.98 5.89 4.13
C PRO A 50 -16.83 6.72 4.75
N PHE A 51 -15.59 6.46 4.35
CA PHE A 51 -14.40 7.10 4.90
C PHE A 51 -13.61 7.82 3.80
N ALA A 52 -13.01 8.95 4.16
CA ALA A 52 -11.88 9.48 3.39
C ALA A 52 -10.64 8.62 3.70
N ILE A 53 -9.86 8.30 2.67
CA ILE A 53 -8.61 7.55 2.81
C ILE A 53 -7.42 8.46 2.59
N GLU A 54 -6.49 8.42 3.53
CA GLU A 54 -5.18 9.06 3.45
C GLU A 54 -4.12 7.96 3.34
N ASP A 55 -3.50 7.90 2.16
CA ASP A 55 -2.42 6.95 1.83
C ASP A 55 -1.14 7.72 1.48
N ASP A 56 -0.29 7.91 2.49
CA ASP A 56 1.09 8.40 2.32
C ASP A 56 2.05 7.20 2.26
N ASP A 57 2.84 7.16 1.19
CA ASP A 57 3.83 6.14 0.93
C ASP A 57 4.97 6.14 1.99
N LYS A 58 5.12 7.22 2.78
CA LYS A 58 5.96 7.28 3.99
C LYS A 58 5.46 6.45 5.16
N TYR A 59 4.29 5.82 5.09
CA TYR A 59 3.81 4.96 6.16
C TYR A 59 3.42 3.58 5.63
N CYS A 60 3.56 2.58 6.48
CA CYS A 60 3.13 1.21 6.17
C CYS A 60 1.61 1.02 6.37
N HIS A 61 0.95 1.94 7.05
CA HIS A 61 -0.51 1.90 7.25
C HIS A 61 -1.19 2.91 6.32
N VAL A 62 -2.51 2.79 6.20
CA VAL A 62 -3.36 3.88 5.71
C VAL A 62 -4.26 4.38 6.84
N MET A 63 -4.67 5.64 6.73
CA MET A 63 -5.59 6.25 7.68
C MET A 63 -6.95 6.46 7.01
N LEU A 64 -8.01 6.02 7.67
CA LEU A 64 -9.39 6.30 7.26
C LEU A 64 -9.99 7.30 8.23
N THR A 65 -10.67 8.33 7.72
CA THR A 65 -11.29 9.37 8.56
C THR A 65 -12.75 9.57 8.19
N ARG A 66 -13.58 9.77 9.22
CA ARG A 66 -15.01 10.06 9.08
C ARG A 66 -15.53 10.84 10.29
N GLU A 67 -16.53 11.68 10.07
CA GLU A 67 -17.36 12.26 11.12
C GLU A 67 -18.73 11.56 11.17
N LEU A 68 -19.17 11.21 12.38
CA LEU A 68 -20.49 10.62 12.64
C LEU A 68 -21.19 11.39 13.76
N GLY A 69 -21.92 12.44 13.38
CA GLY A 69 -22.49 13.38 14.35
C GLY A 69 -21.36 14.08 15.12
N PRO A 70 -21.33 13.99 16.47
CA PRO A 70 -20.26 14.58 17.27
C PRO A 70 -19.01 13.69 17.40
N GLU A 71 -19.00 12.51 16.78
CA GLU A 71 -17.89 11.57 16.83
C GLU A 71 -16.94 11.80 15.66
N LYS A 72 -15.65 12.01 15.96
CA LYS A 72 -14.58 11.88 14.98
C LYS A 72 -14.02 10.47 15.08
N ILE A 73 -14.01 9.77 13.94
CA ILE A 73 -13.55 8.39 13.81
C ILE A 73 -12.30 8.37 12.93
N GLU A 74 -11.20 7.86 13.47
CA GLU A 74 -9.94 7.67 12.76
C GLU A 74 -9.56 6.20 12.83
N VAL A 75 -9.33 5.56 11.68
CA VAL A 75 -8.97 4.15 11.59
C VAL A 75 -7.58 4.03 10.99
N THR A 76 -6.64 3.53 11.77
CA THR A 76 -5.35 3.07 11.24
C THR A 76 -5.50 1.64 10.76
N VAL A 77 -5.41 1.43 9.45
CA VAL A 77 -5.41 0.09 8.86
C VAL A 77 -3.97 -0.34 8.66
N ASN A 78 -3.55 -1.32 9.45
CA ASN A 78 -2.20 -1.85 9.41
C ASN A 78 -2.08 -2.92 8.33
N PRO A 79 -0.85 -3.28 7.94
CA PRO A 79 -0.61 -4.29 6.93
C PRO A 79 -1.28 -5.60 7.30
N ALA A 80 -1.83 -6.29 6.30
CA ALA A 80 -2.36 -7.63 6.51
C ALA A 80 -1.23 -8.54 7.03
N HIS A 81 -1.51 -9.23 8.13
CA HIS A 81 -0.68 -10.33 8.59
C HIS A 81 -1.03 -11.56 7.76
N ASP A 82 -0.01 -12.20 7.20
CA ASP A 82 -0.15 -13.46 6.47
C ASP A 82 0.33 -14.53 7.44
N ASP A 83 -0.60 -15.02 8.27
CA ASP A 83 -0.32 -15.96 9.35
C ASP A 83 -0.21 -17.41 8.82
N GLY A 84 0.39 -17.59 7.63
CA GLY A 84 0.65 -18.89 7.03
C GLY A 84 -0.57 -19.57 6.39
N ASP A 85 -0.27 -20.61 5.61
CA ASP A 85 -1.21 -21.35 4.76
C ASP A 85 -2.47 -21.82 5.52
N GLY A 86 -3.58 -21.09 5.34
CA GLY A 86 -4.92 -21.54 5.71
C GLY A 86 -5.80 -20.51 6.44
N ASP A 87 -5.21 -19.45 7.01
CA ASP A 87 -6.01 -18.44 7.70
C ASP A 87 -6.66 -17.45 6.73
N PRO A 88 -7.94 -17.10 6.95
CA PRO A 88 -8.66 -16.20 6.06
C PRO A 88 -8.02 -14.80 6.08
N PRO A 89 -8.03 -14.10 4.93
CA PRO A 89 -7.55 -12.72 4.81
C PRO A 89 -8.00 -11.82 5.97
N CYS A 90 -7.05 -11.27 6.72
CA CYS A 90 -7.33 -10.42 7.87
C CYS A 90 -6.51 -9.12 7.83
N VAL A 91 -7.11 -8.02 8.26
CA VAL A 91 -6.41 -6.75 8.52
C VAL A 91 -6.50 -6.36 9.98
N ARG A 92 -5.41 -5.81 10.51
CA ARG A 92 -5.39 -5.26 11.87
C ARG A 92 -5.76 -3.78 11.84
N ILE A 93 -6.85 -3.42 12.49
CA ILE A 93 -7.27 -2.02 12.60
C ILE A 93 -7.11 -1.49 14.02
N ASN A 94 -6.70 -0.24 14.14
CA ASN A 94 -6.86 0.54 15.37
C ASN A 94 -7.85 1.66 15.09
N VAL A 95 -8.96 1.68 15.82
CA VAL A 95 -10.05 2.65 15.67
C VAL A 95 -9.97 3.62 16.83
N SER A 96 -9.76 4.89 16.54
CA SER A 96 -9.84 5.97 17.52
C SER A 96 -11.18 6.68 17.35
N ILE A 97 -11.93 6.79 18.45
CA ILE A 97 -13.22 7.47 18.50
C ILE A 97 -13.09 8.57 19.52
N SER A 98 -13.10 9.81 19.04
CA SER A 98 -13.02 11.00 19.88
C SER A 98 -14.28 11.83 19.81
N LYS A 99 -14.58 12.48 20.93
CA LYS A 99 -15.61 13.52 21.07
C LYS A 99 -14.92 14.68 21.76
N GLU A 100 -14.85 15.83 21.12
CA GLU A 100 -14.15 17.06 21.54
C GLU A 100 -13.70 17.04 23.02
N ASP A 101 -14.62 17.30 23.95
CA ASP A 101 -14.31 17.49 25.37
C ASP A 101 -14.45 16.22 26.23
N LYS A 102 -14.69 15.04 25.64
CA LYS A 102 -15.00 13.81 26.38
C LYS A 102 -13.87 12.77 26.34
N GLY A 103 -12.79 13.04 25.61
CA GLY A 103 -11.67 12.14 25.46
C GLY A 103 -11.80 11.19 24.27
N THR A 104 -10.96 10.15 24.29
CA THR A 104 -10.69 9.29 23.14
C THR A 104 -10.76 7.82 23.56
N LEU A 105 -11.54 7.03 22.82
CA LEU A 105 -11.58 5.58 22.92
C LEU A 105 -10.80 4.98 21.75
N ASP A 106 -9.71 4.30 22.05
CA ASP A 106 -8.92 3.54 21.08
C ASP A 106 -9.28 2.05 21.17
N VAL A 107 -9.57 1.45 20.03
CA VAL A 107 -10.04 0.07 19.92
C VAL A 107 -9.13 -0.67 18.95
N GLY A 108 -8.56 -1.80 19.37
CA GLY A 108 -7.88 -2.70 18.46
C GLY A 108 -8.80 -3.84 18.04
N ALA A 109 -8.95 -4.06 16.74
CA ALA A 109 -9.61 -5.23 16.20
C ALA A 109 -8.81 -5.96 15.12
N ASN A 110 -9.02 -7.28 15.05
CA ASN A 110 -8.77 -8.10 13.87
C ASN A 110 -10.04 -8.12 13.02
N VAL A 111 -9.89 -8.01 11.71
CA VAL A 111 -11.01 -7.83 10.80
C VAL A 111 -10.84 -8.76 9.61
N SER A 112 -11.74 -9.74 9.50
CA SER A 112 -11.79 -10.75 8.44
C SER A 112 -13.08 -10.59 7.60
N SER A 113 -13.25 -11.45 6.60
CA SER A 113 -14.49 -11.50 5.79
C SER A 113 -15.74 -11.87 6.59
N ASP A 114 -15.58 -12.43 7.78
CA ASP A 114 -16.66 -13.05 8.54
C ASP A 114 -16.97 -12.25 9.81
N GLU A 115 -15.95 -11.61 10.39
CA GLU A 115 -16.10 -10.91 11.66
C GLU A 115 -15.15 -9.72 11.86
N ILE A 116 -15.54 -8.88 12.81
CA ILE A 116 -14.69 -7.88 13.45
C ILE A 116 -14.56 -8.35 14.88
N LEU A 117 -13.32 -8.62 15.31
CA LEU A 117 -13.03 -9.13 16.65
C LEU A 117 -12.15 -8.14 17.40
N VAL A 118 -12.75 -7.41 18.34
CA VAL A 118 -12.04 -6.48 19.20
C VAL A 118 -11.28 -7.23 20.28
N ASP A 119 -9.97 -7.07 20.36
CA ASP A 119 -9.12 -7.75 21.35
C ASP A 119 -8.68 -6.83 22.51
N LYS A 120 -8.70 -5.51 22.28
CA LYS A 120 -8.19 -4.52 23.24
C LYS A 120 -8.88 -3.17 23.09
N ILE A 121 -8.99 -2.47 24.21
CA ILE A 121 -9.41 -1.08 24.26
C ILE A 121 -8.48 -0.26 25.16
N ALA A 122 -8.39 1.02 24.86
CA ALA A 122 -7.81 2.02 25.73
C ALA A 122 -8.70 3.26 25.75
N PHE A 123 -8.83 3.91 26.91
CA PHE A 123 -9.56 5.17 27.02
C PHE A 123 -8.66 6.23 27.65
N SER A 124 -8.66 7.41 27.04
CA SER A 124 -7.94 8.58 27.50
C SER A 124 -8.95 9.70 27.75
N GLU A 125 -8.88 10.34 28.92
CA GLU A 125 -9.68 11.53 29.21
C GLU A 125 -9.26 12.70 28.31
N ALA A 126 -10.15 13.69 28.18
CA ALA A 126 -9.84 14.90 27.43
C ALA A 126 -8.56 15.55 27.97
N ASN A 127 -7.66 15.96 27.07
CA ASN A 127 -6.35 16.54 27.39
C ASN A 127 -5.36 15.60 28.11
N SER A 128 -5.64 14.30 28.21
CA SER A 128 -4.67 13.31 28.70
C SER A 128 -3.97 12.60 27.56
N TYR A 129 -2.64 12.55 27.63
CA TYR A 129 -1.81 11.74 26.73
C TYR A 129 -1.66 10.28 27.21
N ILE A 130 -2.05 10.00 28.45
CA ILE A 130 -1.92 8.67 29.05
C ILE A 130 -3.33 8.09 29.20
N PRO A 131 -3.57 6.88 28.65
CA PRO A 131 -4.83 6.19 28.86
C PRO A 131 -5.08 5.93 30.35
N SER A 132 -6.24 6.35 30.84
CA SER A 132 -6.72 6.03 32.19
C SER A 132 -7.20 4.58 32.29
N LEU A 133 -7.56 3.96 31.16
CA LEU A 133 -7.98 2.58 31.07
C LEU A 133 -7.26 1.85 29.93
N ARG A 134 -6.86 0.60 30.19
CA ARG A 134 -6.47 -0.38 29.16
C ARG A 134 -7.03 -1.73 29.53
N LEU A 135 -7.76 -2.36 28.61
CA LEU A 135 -8.37 -3.67 28.83
C LEU A 135 -8.15 -4.56 27.61
N LYS A 136 -7.84 -5.83 27.86
CA LYS A 136 -8.06 -6.90 26.88
C LYS A 136 -9.50 -7.34 26.98
N LEU A 137 -10.14 -7.58 25.84
CA LEU A 137 -11.55 -7.95 25.80
C LEU A 137 -11.71 -9.43 25.44
N GLU A 138 -12.64 -10.08 26.12
CA GLU A 138 -13.07 -11.46 25.90
C GLU A 138 -14.57 -11.56 26.24
N GLY A 139 -15.27 -12.54 25.67
CA GLY A 139 -16.68 -12.83 25.97
C GLY A 139 -17.65 -11.70 25.60
N GLU A 140 -18.71 -11.52 26.38
CA GLU A 140 -19.82 -10.60 26.06
C GLU A 140 -19.37 -9.15 25.82
N LEU A 141 -18.34 -8.69 26.54
CA LEU A 141 -17.81 -7.32 26.35
C LEU A 141 -17.07 -7.16 25.02
N GLN A 142 -16.34 -8.20 24.58
CA GLN A 142 -15.73 -8.24 23.25
C GLN A 142 -16.80 -8.19 22.17
N ASP A 143 -17.87 -8.99 22.29
CA ASP A 143 -18.98 -9.00 21.32
C ASP A 143 -19.68 -7.65 21.22
N ALA A 144 -19.98 -7.03 22.37
CA ALA A 144 -20.60 -5.72 22.43
C ALA A 144 -19.71 -4.64 21.80
N MET A 145 -18.40 -4.67 22.07
CA MET A 145 -17.46 -3.69 21.51
C MET A 145 -17.25 -3.91 20.00
N SER A 146 -17.19 -5.15 19.54
CA SER A 146 -17.13 -5.50 18.12
C SER A 146 -18.35 -4.96 17.37
N ASN A 147 -19.56 -5.12 17.93
CA ASN A 147 -20.77 -4.54 17.35
C ASN A 147 -20.77 -3.00 17.39
N PHE A 148 -20.24 -2.41 18.47
CA PHE A 148 -20.09 -0.96 18.60
C PHE A 148 -19.18 -0.35 17.53
N VAL A 149 -18.11 -1.05 17.15
CA VAL A 149 -17.22 -0.66 16.05
C VAL A 149 -17.90 -0.83 14.69
N LYS A 150 -18.63 -1.95 14.47
CA LYS A 150 -19.37 -2.20 13.21
C LYS A 150 -20.34 -1.07 12.87
N VAL A 151 -21.17 -0.64 13.82
CA VAL A 151 -22.19 0.41 13.60
C VAL A 151 -21.60 1.81 13.34
N ARG A 152 -20.28 1.98 13.45
CA ARG A 152 -19.56 3.22 13.12
C ARG A 152 -19.07 3.30 11.67
N GLY A 153 -19.48 2.33 10.85
CA GLY A 153 -19.22 2.31 9.41
C GLY A 153 -18.05 1.43 9.02
N ILE A 154 -17.42 0.73 9.97
CA ILE A 154 -16.45 -0.33 9.66
C ILE A 154 -17.26 -1.59 9.39
N GLU A 155 -17.78 -1.68 8.18
CA GLU A 155 -18.56 -2.83 7.74
C GLU A 155 -17.66 -3.95 7.23
N ILE A 156 -18.08 -5.19 7.45
CA ILE A 156 -17.41 -6.39 6.93
C ILE A 156 -17.29 -6.33 5.39
N SER A 157 -18.25 -5.70 4.71
CA SER A 157 -18.25 -5.47 3.25
C SER A 157 -17.01 -4.70 2.77
N SER A 158 -16.47 -3.80 3.60
CA SER A 158 -15.28 -3.00 3.28
C SER A 158 -13.97 -3.77 3.48
N VAL A 159 -14.01 -4.92 4.15
CA VAL A 159 -12.81 -5.67 4.57
C VAL A 159 -12.06 -6.26 3.40
N GLY A 160 -12.78 -6.85 2.44
CA GLY A 160 -12.17 -7.37 1.22
C GLY A 160 -11.44 -6.28 0.44
N PHE A 161 -12.00 -5.08 0.38
CA PHE A 161 -11.33 -3.92 -0.20
C PHE A 161 -10.08 -3.54 0.61
N LEU A 162 -10.19 -3.35 1.93
CA LEU A 162 -9.08 -2.94 2.79
C LEU A 162 -7.93 -3.95 2.78
N TYR A 163 -8.23 -5.25 2.83
CA TYR A 163 -7.23 -6.31 2.72
C TYR A 163 -6.44 -6.21 1.42
N ASN A 164 -7.14 -6.18 0.28
CA ASN A 164 -6.49 -6.09 -1.03
C ASN A 164 -5.72 -4.77 -1.20
N TYR A 165 -6.28 -3.66 -0.71
CA TYR A 165 -5.62 -2.36 -0.72
C TYR A 165 -4.30 -2.41 0.05
N MET A 166 -4.30 -2.99 1.25
CA MET A 166 -3.10 -3.14 2.07
C MET A 166 -2.10 -4.14 1.49
N LEU A 167 -2.58 -5.21 0.86
CA LEU A 167 -1.73 -6.18 0.16
C LEU A 167 -1.01 -5.53 -1.03
N GLU A 168 -1.72 -4.75 -1.84
CA GLU A 168 -1.11 -4.00 -2.95
C GLU A 168 -0.14 -2.93 -2.45
N LYS A 169 -0.51 -2.17 -1.41
CA LYS A 169 0.41 -1.22 -0.77
C LYS A 169 1.67 -1.92 -0.26
N ARG A 170 1.55 -3.08 0.41
CA ARG A 170 2.68 -3.91 0.86
C ARG A 170 3.57 -4.34 -0.32
N ASN A 171 2.98 -4.75 -1.44
CA ASN A 171 3.73 -5.16 -2.63
C ASN A 171 4.49 -3.99 -3.29
N ARG A 172 4.02 -2.74 -3.11
CA ARG A 172 4.72 -1.54 -3.55
C ARG A 172 5.89 -1.14 -2.64
N TRP A 173 5.86 -1.47 -1.34
CA TRP A 173 6.89 -1.01 -0.38
C TRP A 173 8.33 -1.37 -0.71
N PRO A 174 8.67 -2.58 -1.20
CA PRO A 174 10.02 -2.87 -1.65
C PRO A 174 10.53 -1.89 -2.71
N THR A 175 9.64 -1.14 -3.35
CA THR A 175 9.96 -0.13 -4.37
C THR A 175 9.87 1.31 -3.87
N ILE A 176 9.16 1.54 -2.76
CA ILE A 176 8.93 2.88 -2.17
C ILE A 176 9.93 3.17 -1.05
N TRP A 177 10.13 2.20 -0.16
CA TRP A 177 10.90 2.33 1.08
C TRP A 177 12.34 1.85 0.97
N VAL A 178 12.61 1.01 -0.03
CA VAL A 178 13.95 0.95 -0.61
C VAL A 178 14.00 2.13 -1.59
N PRO A 179 15.01 3.03 -1.54
CA PRO A 179 15.27 3.99 -2.63
C PRO A 179 15.29 3.22 -3.97
N PRO A 180 15.17 3.87 -5.16
CA PRO A 180 15.15 3.19 -6.45
C PRO A 180 16.46 2.42 -6.65
N THR A 181 16.47 1.24 -6.07
CA THR A 181 17.43 0.15 -6.01
C THR A 181 16.58 -1.10 -5.84
N LYS A 182 15.48 -1.16 -6.59
CA LYS A 182 15.03 -2.47 -7.07
C LYS A 182 16.18 -2.95 -7.95
N PRO A 183 16.70 -4.18 -7.77
CA PRO A 183 17.69 -4.73 -8.69
C PRO A 183 17.18 -4.58 -10.13
N GLU A 184 15.90 -4.83 -10.41
CA GLU A 184 15.36 -4.72 -11.78
C GLU A 184 15.49 -3.34 -12.45
N THR A 185 15.05 -2.24 -11.83
CA THR A 185 15.14 -0.92 -12.48
C THR A 185 16.56 -0.37 -12.52
N ASP A 186 17.39 -0.67 -11.51
CA ASP A 186 18.79 -0.25 -11.50
C ASP A 186 19.64 -1.10 -12.45
N ASP A 187 19.39 -2.39 -12.54
CA ASP A 187 20.00 -3.27 -13.54
C ASP A 187 19.58 -2.85 -14.94
N LEU A 188 18.32 -2.43 -15.15
CA LEU A 188 17.86 -1.84 -16.41
C LEU A 188 18.51 -0.49 -16.70
N LYS A 189 18.71 0.38 -15.70
CA LYS A 189 19.43 1.66 -15.87
C LYS A 189 20.92 1.44 -16.13
N ASN A 190 21.54 0.46 -15.48
CA ASN A 190 22.93 0.05 -15.72
C ASN A 190 23.09 -0.55 -17.12
N LEU A 191 22.13 -1.39 -17.54
CA LEU A 191 22.08 -1.94 -18.89
C LEU A 191 21.86 -0.82 -19.93
N LEU A 192 20.98 0.14 -19.64
CA LEU A 192 20.76 1.32 -20.48
C LEU A 192 22.08 2.08 -20.68
N GLN A 193 22.77 2.41 -19.59
CA GLN A 193 24.06 3.10 -19.65
C GLN A 193 25.10 2.31 -20.46
N PHE A 194 25.18 0.99 -20.24
CA PHE A 194 26.09 0.12 -21.00
C PHE A 194 25.80 0.14 -22.51
N VAL A 195 24.52 0.12 -22.90
CA VAL A 195 24.10 0.17 -24.31
C VAL A 195 24.28 1.59 -24.89
N GLU A 196 24.20 2.63 -24.07
CA GLU A 196 24.48 4.01 -24.48
C GLU A 196 25.97 4.29 -24.71
N ASP A 197 26.85 3.59 -23.99
CA ASP A 197 28.30 3.76 -24.08
C ASP A 197 28.95 3.00 -25.26
N TRP A 198 28.18 2.17 -25.98
CA TRP A 198 28.59 1.39 -27.16
C TRP A 198 28.35 2.13 -28.48
#